data_AF-C9XXY8-F1
#
_entry.id   AF-C9XXY8-F1
#
_cell.length_a   1.000
_cell.length_b   1.000
_cell.length_c   1.000
_cell.angle_alpha   90.00
_cell.angle_beta   90.00
_cell.angle_gamma   90.00
#
_symmetry.space_group_name_H-M   'P 1'
#
loop_
_entity.id
_entity.type
_entity.pdbx_description
1 polymer ?
#
loop_
_entity_poly.entity_id
_entity_poly.type
_entity_poly.pdbx_seq_one_letter_code
_entity_poly.pdbx_strand_id
1 'polypeptide(L)'
;MTIYTAKLKAAALAATPGRIGDRIDGSGSIKYRCVGADGSLVLVTDHKNNEYGFVGDNGEADELFFRLCTPEAVLELIAALEAKDAQIAELLEKQRLIDICQGQGLEHRIAAERRAEAAEKRVAELERQAIQPLPIGELINRLEEQTGEPWGEVYLAGINLRRGESDHG
;
A
#
# COMPACT_ATOMS: atom_id res chain seq x y z
N MET A 1 -8.54 -6.75 -25.97
CA MET A 1 -9.19 -5.65 -26.71
C MET A 1 -9.69 -6.24 -28.01
N THR A 2 -11.00 -6.30 -28.20
CA THR A 2 -11.59 -6.91 -29.40
C THR A 2 -11.26 -6.07 -30.63
N ILE A 3 -11.30 -6.68 -31.82
CA ILE A 3 -11.06 -6.00 -33.09
C ILE A 3 -12.01 -4.81 -33.27
N TYR A 4 -13.22 -4.88 -32.70
CA TYR A 4 -14.23 -3.83 -32.72
C TYR A 4 -13.85 -2.61 -31.87
N THR A 5 -13.33 -2.79 -30.66
CA THR A 5 -12.92 -1.66 -29.80
C THR A 5 -11.72 -0.91 -30.36
N ALA A 6 -10.78 -1.58 -31.03
CA ALA A 6 -9.65 -0.92 -31.68
C ALA A 6 -10.10 -0.04 -32.88
N LYS A 7 -11.02 -0.55 -33.70
CA LYS A 7 -11.60 0.20 -34.84
C LYS A 7 -12.43 1.38 -34.36
N LEU A 8 -13.27 1.18 -33.35
CA LEU A 8 -14.08 2.25 -32.76
C LEU A 8 -13.19 3.34 -32.15
N LYS A 9 -12.11 2.98 -31.47
CA LYS A 9 -11.13 3.95 -30.94
C LYS A 9 -10.48 4.77 -32.05
N ALA A 10 -10.02 4.14 -33.13
CA ALA A 10 -9.41 4.84 -34.25
C ALA A 10 -10.40 5.82 -34.91
N ALA A 11 -11.64 5.38 -35.10
CA ALA A 11 -12.69 6.23 -35.66
C ALA A 11 -13.07 7.39 -34.71
N ALA A 12 -13.14 7.14 -33.41
CA ALA A 12 -13.41 8.19 -32.40
C ALA A 12 -12.32 9.27 -32.37
N LEU A 13 -11.06 8.91 -32.60
CA LEU A 13 -9.94 9.86 -32.66
C LEU A 13 -9.94 10.71 -33.94
N ALA A 14 -10.48 10.18 -35.04
CA ALA A 14 -10.55 10.86 -36.33
C ALA A 14 -11.83 11.72 -36.49
N ALA A 15 -12.87 11.42 -35.71
CA ALA A 15 -14.14 12.13 -35.75
C ALA A 15 -14.05 13.52 -35.10
N THR A 16 -14.93 14.40 -35.54
CA THR A 16 -15.12 15.73 -34.99
C THR A 16 -15.53 15.67 -33.50
N PRO A 17 -14.85 16.38 -32.58
CA PRO A 17 -15.13 16.30 -31.14
C PRO A 17 -16.51 16.84 -30.75
N GLY A 18 -17.31 16.06 -30.01
CA GLY A 18 -18.61 16.46 -29.47
C GLY A 18 -19.70 16.68 -30.54
N ARG A 19 -20.99 16.61 -30.17
CA ARG A 19 -22.10 16.83 -31.10
C ARG A 19 -23.23 17.61 -30.44
N ILE A 20 -23.64 18.71 -31.04
CA ILE A 20 -24.80 19.52 -30.63
C ILE A 20 -25.74 19.59 -31.83
N GLY A 21 -26.93 19.00 -31.69
CA GLY A 21 -27.97 19.06 -32.71
C GLY A 21 -28.94 20.20 -32.43
N ASP A 22 -29.24 21.02 -33.43
CA ASP A 22 -30.33 21.98 -33.38
C ASP A 22 -31.48 21.54 -34.30
N ARG A 23 -32.70 21.50 -33.75
CA ARG A 23 -33.92 21.17 -34.50
C ARG A 23 -34.56 22.50 -34.91
N ILE A 24 -34.50 22.80 -36.20
CA ILE A 24 -35.11 24.01 -36.74
C ILE A 24 -36.59 23.72 -37.04
N ASP A 25 -37.45 23.90 -36.04
CA ASP A 25 -38.90 23.80 -36.21
C ASP A 25 -39.45 25.03 -36.96
N GLY A 26 -40.31 24.82 -37.96
CA GLY A 26 -41.05 25.89 -38.66
C GLY A 26 -40.92 25.95 -40.18
N SER A 27 -40.06 25.14 -40.81
CA SER A 27 -40.09 24.93 -42.25
C SER A 27 -40.68 23.55 -42.55
N GLY A 28 -41.63 23.44 -43.48
CA GLY A 28 -42.29 22.17 -43.86
C GLY A 28 -41.36 21.09 -44.46
N SER A 29 -40.05 21.20 -44.24
CA SER A 29 -39.01 20.23 -44.56
C SER A 29 -38.12 20.05 -43.34
N ILE A 30 -37.80 18.81 -42.97
CA ILE A 30 -36.89 18.51 -41.86
C ILE A 30 -35.54 19.18 -42.17
N LYS A 31 -35.12 20.13 -41.34
CA LYS A 31 -33.78 20.72 -41.36
C LYS A 31 -33.13 20.46 -40.03
N TYR A 32 -32.06 19.66 -40.04
CA TYR A 32 -31.22 19.49 -38.88
C TYR A 32 -29.79 19.83 -39.24
N ARG A 33 -29.08 20.44 -38.29
CA ARG A 33 -27.63 20.60 -38.33
C ARG A 33 -27.08 20.07 -37.03
N CYS A 34 -26.10 19.19 -37.14
CA CYS A 34 -25.29 18.73 -36.02
C CYS A 34 -23.91 19.38 -36.17
N VAL A 35 -23.49 20.10 -35.15
CA VAL A 35 -22.16 20.71 -35.08
C VAL A 35 -21.28 19.99 -34.06
N GLY A 36 -19.98 19.97 -34.32
CA GLY A 36 -18.95 19.65 -33.36
C GLY A 36 -19.01 20.57 -32.14
N ALA A 37 -18.44 20.14 -31.02
CA ALA A 37 -18.18 20.99 -29.86
C ALA A 37 -17.21 22.16 -30.18
N ASP A 38 -16.41 22.01 -31.24
CA ASP A 38 -15.58 23.10 -31.80
C ASP A 38 -16.36 24.03 -32.75
N GLY A 39 -17.66 23.77 -32.96
CA GLY A 39 -18.53 24.53 -33.84
C GLY A 39 -18.44 24.14 -35.32
N SER A 40 -17.62 23.16 -35.69
CA SER A 40 -17.54 22.66 -37.06
C SER A 40 -18.83 21.92 -37.46
N LEU A 41 -19.19 21.92 -38.73
CA LEU A 41 -20.42 21.28 -39.20
C LEU A 41 -20.16 19.80 -39.50
N VAL A 42 -20.95 18.91 -38.88
CA VAL A 42 -20.74 17.44 -38.95
C VAL A 42 -21.77 16.75 -39.82
N LEU A 43 -23.05 17.12 -39.68
CA LEU A 43 -24.16 16.42 -40.34
C LEU A 43 -25.28 17.40 -40.69
N VAL A 44 -25.74 17.35 -41.94
CA VAL A 44 -26.78 18.23 -42.49
C VAL A 44 -27.87 17.39 -43.14
N THR A 45 -29.11 17.84 -42.98
CA THR A 45 -30.21 17.51 -43.89
C THR A 45 -30.90 18.80 -44.27
N ASP A 46 -30.81 19.20 -45.54
CA ASP A 46 -31.54 20.31 -46.13
C ASP A 46 -32.18 19.87 -47.45
N HIS A 47 -33.47 19.53 -47.36
CA HIS A 47 -34.24 19.12 -48.53
C HIS A 47 -34.31 20.21 -49.61
N LYS A 48 -34.34 21.49 -49.22
CA LYS A 48 -34.52 22.58 -50.18
C LYS A 48 -33.32 22.72 -51.13
N ASN A 49 -32.12 22.42 -50.63
CA ASN A 49 -30.88 22.51 -51.39
C ASN A 49 -30.31 21.14 -51.80
N ASN A 50 -31.03 20.06 -51.50
CA ASN A 50 -30.62 18.68 -51.77
C ASN A 50 -29.29 18.28 -51.10
N GLU A 51 -29.01 18.83 -49.91
CA GLU A 51 -27.81 18.55 -49.13
C GLU A 51 -28.14 17.58 -48.00
N TYR A 52 -27.49 16.41 -47.99
CA TYR A 52 -27.74 15.36 -47.00
C TYR A 52 -26.45 14.65 -46.62
N GLY A 53 -26.34 14.28 -45.35
CA GLY A 53 -25.31 13.37 -44.85
C GLY A 53 -24.28 14.05 -43.96
N PHE A 54 -23.16 13.35 -43.79
CA PHE A 54 -21.98 13.87 -43.10
C PHE A 54 -21.24 14.81 -44.04
N VAL A 55 -20.87 15.99 -43.55
CA VAL A 55 -20.35 17.08 -44.38
C VAL A 55 -19.02 17.61 -43.83
N GLY A 56 -18.31 18.40 -44.65
CA GLY A 56 -17.00 18.95 -44.28
C GLY A 56 -15.85 17.97 -44.50
N ASP A 57 -14.63 18.43 -44.24
CA ASP A 57 -13.38 17.68 -44.52
C ASP A 57 -13.29 16.35 -43.74
N ASN A 58 -13.98 16.23 -42.61
CA ASN A 58 -14.02 15.03 -41.77
C ASN A 58 -15.25 14.14 -42.04
N GLY A 59 -16.09 14.45 -43.03
CA GLY A 59 -17.39 13.79 -43.24
C GLY A 59 -17.31 12.26 -43.30
N GLU A 60 -16.33 11.69 -44.01
CA GLU A 60 -16.13 10.23 -44.07
C GLU A 60 -15.74 9.62 -42.72
N ALA A 61 -14.91 10.32 -41.93
CA ALA A 61 -14.49 9.87 -40.61
C ALA A 61 -15.64 9.95 -39.60
N ASP A 62 -16.44 11.02 -39.67
CA ASP A 62 -17.63 11.21 -38.85
C ASP A 62 -18.71 10.16 -39.14
N GLU A 63 -18.92 9.84 -40.43
CA GLU A 63 -19.81 8.76 -40.86
C GLU A 63 -19.31 7.39 -40.37
N LEU A 64 -18.01 7.11 -40.54
CA LEU A 64 -17.41 5.86 -40.08
C LEU A 64 -17.55 5.69 -38.57
N PHE A 65 -17.28 6.73 -37.78
CA PHE A 65 -17.43 6.69 -36.33
C PHE A 65 -18.90 6.45 -35.95
N PHE A 66 -19.83 7.19 -36.56
CA PHE A 66 -21.26 6.99 -36.30
C PHE A 66 -21.72 5.55 -36.60
N ARG A 67 -21.27 4.98 -37.73
CA ARG A 67 -21.61 3.60 -38.13
C ARG A 67 -21.00 2.54 -37.22
N LEU A 68 -19.84 2.81 -36.61
CA LEU A 68 -19.17 1.89 -35.68
C LEU A 68 -19.75 1.97 -34.25
N CYS A 69 -20.38 3.09 -33.88
CA CYS A 69 -21.11 3.28 -32.61
C CYS A 69 -22.43 2.48 -32.56
N THR A 70 -22.36 1.18 -32.83
CA THR A 70 -23.50 0.26 -32.65
C THR A 70 -23.81 0.10 -31.16
N PRO A 71 -25.08 -0.16 -30.77
CA PRO A 71 -25.44 -0.47 -29.39
C PRO A 71 -24.56 -1.56 -28.78
N GLU A 72 -24.25 -2.61 -29.55
CA GLU A 72 -23.40 -3.72 -29.12
C GLU A 72 -21.99 -3.25 -28.77
N ALA A 73 -21.37 -2.42 -29.61
CA ALA A 73 -20.03 -1.89 -29.37
C ALA A 73 -19.99 -0.95 -28.15
N VAL A 74 -21.05 -0.17 -27.94
CA VAL A 74 -21.17 0.70 -26.75
C VAL A 74 -21.35 -0.12 -25.49
N LEU A 75 -22.22 -1.14 -25.51
CA LEU A 75 -22.44 -2.04 -24.38
C LEU A 75 -21.18 -2.85 -24.05
N GLU A 76 -20.42 -3.30 -25.06
CA GLU A 76 -19.13 -3.97 -24.86
C GLU A 76 -18.11 -3.05 -24.16
N LEU A 77 -18.06 -1.77 -24.55
CA LEU A 77 -17.21 -0.77 -23.90
C LEU A 77 -17.63 -0.53 -22.45
N ILE A 78 -18.93 -0.42 -22.18
CA ILE A 78 -19.48 -0.26 -20.82
C ILE A 78 -19.13 -1.48 -19.96
N ALA A 79 -19.39 -2.69 -20.45
CA ALA A 79 -19.07 -3.93 -19.74
C ALA A 79 -17.56 -4.04 -19.43
N ALA A 80 -16.70 -3.60 -20.36
CA ALA A 80 -15.26 -3.57 -20.13
C ALA A 80 -14.86 -2.57 -19.04
N LEU A 81 -15.53 -1.41 -18.95
CA LEU A 81 -15.30 -0.42 -17.89
C LEU A 81 -15.79 -0.94 -16.53
N GLU A 82 -17.01 -1.48 -16.46
CA GLU A 82 -17.56 -2.08 -15.23
C GLU A 82 -16.67 -3.22 -14.71
N ALA A 83 -16.15 -4.07 -15.60
CA ALA A 83 -15.22 -5.12 -15.23
C ALA A 83 -13.90 -4.56 -14.68
N LYS A 84 -13.43 -3.41 -15.18
CA LYS A 84 -12.23 -2.74 -14.67
C LYS A 84 -12.47 -2.11 -13.31
N ASP A 85 -13.61 -1.47 -13.10
CA ASP A 85 -13.98 -0.92 -11.80
C ASP A 85 -14.11 -2.02 -10.73
N ALA A 86 -14.70 -3.16 -11.08
CA ALA A 86 -14.75 -4.33 -10.20
C ALA A 86 -13.34 -4.85 -9.85
N GLN A 87 -12.44 -4.95 -10.83
CA GLN A 87 -11.04 -5.34 -10.60
C GLN A 87 -10.30 -4.35 -9.68
N ILE A 88 -10.51 -3.04 -9.87
CA ILE A 88 -9.90 -2.00 -9.03
C ILE A 88 -10.41 -2.12 -7.59
N ALA A 89 -11.72 -2.29 -7.40
CA ALA A 89 -12.31 -2.46 -6.07
C ALA A 89 -11.73 -3.69 -5.35
N GLU A 90 -11.58 -4.82 -6.05
CA GLU A 90 -10.97 -6.03 -5.50
C GLU A 90 -9.50 -5.81 -5.11
N LEU A 91 -8.72 -5.13 -5.96
CA LEU A 91 -7.31 -4.83 -5.67
C LEU A 91 -7.15 -3.88 -4.48
N LEU A 92 -8.02 -2.88 -4.34
CA LEU A 92 -8.01 -1.98 -3.19
C LEU A 92 -8.33 -2.72 -1.89
N GLU A 93 -9.29 -3.64 -1.88
CA GLU A 93 -9.58 -4.44 -0.69
C GLU A 93 -8.42 -5.38 -0.34
N LYS A 94 -7.80 -6.02 -1.34
CA LYS A 94 -6.59 -6.84 -1.12
C LYS A 94 -5.45 -6.01 -0.52
N GLN A 95 -5.22 -4.79 -1.04
CA GLN A 95 -4.21 -3.88 -0.51
C GLN A 95 -4.51 -3.52 0.94
N ARG A 96 -5.77 -3.19 1.25
CA ARG A 96 -6.21 -2.89 2.61
C ARG A 96 -5.93 -4.04 3.57
N LEU A 97 -6.20 -5.28 3.17
CA LEU A 97 -5.93 -6.47 4.00
C LEU A 97 -4.42 -6.69 4.21
N ILE A 98 -3.61 -6.47 3.18
CA ILE A 98 -2.14 -6.55 3.28
C ILE A 98 -1.63 -5.53 4.30
N ASP A 99 -2.10 -4.29 4.22
CA ASP A 99 -1.67 -3.22 5.13
C ASP A 99 -2.01 -3.55 6.59
N ILE A 100 -3.21 -4.11 6.84
CA ILE A 100 -3.62 -4.58 8.18
C ILE A 100 -2.68 -5.69 8.69
N CYS A 101 -2.44 -6.72 7.88
CA CYS A 101 -1.58 -7.84 8.27
C CYS A 101 -0.14 -7.39 8.51
N GLN A 102 0.39 -6.48 7.69
CA GLN A 102 1.73 -5.92 7.87
C GLN A 102 1.81 -5.05 9.13
N GLY A 103 0.78 -4.25 9.41
CA GLY A 103 0.66 -3.48 10.65
C GLY A 103 0.70 -4.38 11.89
N GLN A 104 -0.14 -5.43 11.92
CA GLN A 104 -0.15 -6.42 13.01
C GLN A 104 1.21 -7.11 13.18
N GLY A 105 1.87 -7.46 12.07
CA GLY A 105 3.21 -8.05 12.10
C GLY A 105 4.30 -7.12 12.67
N LEU A 106 4.16 -5.80 12.50
CA LEU A 106 5.03 -4.81 13.13
C LEU A 106 4.76 -4.72 14.64
N GLU A 107 3.49 -4.67 15.05
CA GLU A 107 3.10 -4.61 16.45
C GLU A 107 3.59 -5.83 17.24
N HIS A 108 3.45 -7.04 16.68
CA HIS A 108 3.96 -8.26 17.31
C HIS A 108 5.49 -8.26 17.46
N ARG A 109 6.23 -7.74 16.47
CA ARG A 109 7.69 -7.61 16.54
C ARG A 109 8.11 -6.64 17.64
N ILE A 110 7.49 -5.46 17.69
CA ILE A 110 7.75 -4.45 18.73
C ILE A 110 7.43 -5.02 20.12
N ALA A 111 6.32 -5.75 20.26
CA ALA A 111 5.96 -6.38 21.53
C ALA A 111 6.94 -7.48 21.94
N ALA A 112 7.43 -8.29 20.99
CA ALA A 112 8.44 -9.32 21.25
C ALA A 112 9.77 -8.71 21.69
N GLU A 113 10.21 -7.64 21.01
CA GLU A 113 11.45 -6.92 21.33
C GLU A 113 11.39 -6.30 22.73
N ARG A 114 10.27 -5.66 23.10
CA ARG A 114 10.06 -5.15 24.46
C ARG A 114 10.08 -6.26 25.53
N ARG A 115 9.55 -7.43 25.22
CA ARG A 115 9.60 -8.58 26.14
C ARG A 115 11.02 -9.13 26.27
N ALA A 116 11.78 -9.19 25.18
CA ALA A 116 13.18 -9.61 25.20
C ALA A 116 14.02 -8.64 26.05
N GLU A 117 13.88 -7.33 25.82
CA GLU A 117 14.59 -6.31 26.61
C GLU A 117 14.23 -6.40 28.11
N ALA A 118 12.96 -6.62 28.44
CA ALA A 118 12.53 -6.82 29.82
C ALA A 118 13.10 -8.11 30.44
N ALA A 119 13.19 -9.19 29.66
CA ALA A 119 13.79 -10.45 30.10
C ALA A 119 15.30 -10.29 30.33
N GLU A 120 16.01 -9.62 29.43
CA GLU A 120 17.44 -9.32 29.58
C GLU A 120 17.73 -8.51 30.84
N LYS A 121 16.93 -7.46 31.12
CA LYS A 121 17.05 -6.69 32.37
C LYS A 121 16.86 -7.58 33.61
N ARG A 122 15.89 -8.48 33.59
CA ARG A 122 15.64 -9.41 34.71
C ARG A 122 16.77 -10.41 34.88
N VAL A 123 17.32 -10.94 33.79
CA VAL A 123 18.48 -11.84 33.84
C VAL A 123 19.69 -11.11 34.44
N ALA A 124 20.00 -9.90 33.96
CA ALA A 124 21.11 -9.11 34.49
C ALA A 124 20.95 -8.81 36.00
N GLU A 125 19.74 -8.58 36.48
CA GLU A 125 19.48 -8.38 37.91
C GLU A 125 19.65 -9.67 38.72
N LEU A 126 19.15 -10.80 38.22
CA LEU A 126 19.33 -12.10 38.87
C LEU A 126 20.81 -12.51 38.91
N GLU A 127 21.57 -12.27 37.85
CA GLU A 127 23.01 -12.50 37.81
C GLU A 127 23.75 -11.64 38.85
N ARG A 128 23.39 -10.36 39.00
CA ARG A 128 23.95 -9.51 40.06
C ARG A 128 23.66 -10.05 41.46
N GLN A 129 22.47 -10.60 41.69
CA GLN A 129 22.12 -11.21 42.97
C GLN A 129 22.88 -12.52 43.22
N ALA A 130 23.08 -13.33 42.18
CA ALA A 130 23.80 -14.61 42.26
C ALA A 130 25.32 -14.46 42.49
N ILE A 131 25.93 -13.35 42.06
CA ILE A 131 27.37 -13.08 42.20
C ILE A 131 27.73 -12.54 43.59
N GLN A 132 26.78 -12.32 44.51
CA GLN A 132 27.14 -11.88 45.86
C GLN A 132 28.01 -12.93 46.55
N PRO A 133 29.29 -12.62 46.86
CA PRO A 133 30.16 -13.57 47.53
C PRO A 133 29.58 -13.86 48.90
N LEU A 134 29.62 -15.14 49.31
CA LEU A 134 29.24 -15.54 50.65
C LEU A 134 30.02 -14.68 51.67
N PRO A 135 29.41 -14.29 52.79
CA PRO A 135 30.11 -13.62 53.87
C PRO A 135 31.39 -14.39 54.23
N ILE A 136 32.49 -13.68 54.49
CA ILE A 136 33.80 -14.32 54.68
C ILE A 136 33.79 -15.40 55.78
N GLY A 137 32.97 -15.22 56.83
CA GLY A 137 32.78 -16.25 57.86
C GLY A 137 32.11 -17.52 57.34
N GLU A 138 31.18 -17.42 56.40
CA GLU A 138 30.52 -18.58 55.80
C GLU A 138 31.43 -19.30 54.80
N LEU A 139 32.28 -18.57 54.07
CA LEU A 139 33.34 -19.15 53.24
C LEU A 139 34.35 -19.93 54.09
N ILE A 140 34.78 -19.35 55.20
CA ILE A 140 35.70 -19.99 56.15
C ILE A 140 35.08 -21.28 56.68
N ASN A 141 33.83 -21.24 57.18
CA ASN A 141 33.15 -22.42 57.70
C ASN A 141 33.06 -23.56 56.67
N ARG A 142 32.73 -23.25 55.40
CA ARG A 142 32.70 -24.27 54.33
C ARG A 142 34.07 -24.85 54.01
N LEU A 143 35.13 -24.03 54.06
CA LEU A 143 36.50 -24.50 53.86
C LEU A 143 36.93 -25.43 55.00
N GLU A 144 36.59 -25.09 56.25
CA GLU A 144 36.84 -25.95 57.41
C GLU A 144 36.08 -27.29 57.28
N GLU A 145 34.80 -27.26 56.87
CA GLU A 145 34.01 -28.48 56.64
C GLU A 145 34.56 -29.37 55.53
N GLN A 146 35.10 -28.79 54.45
CA GLN A 146 35.61 -29.55 53.30
C GLN A 146 37.02 -30.10 53.51
N THR A 147 37.87 -29.35 54.22
CA THR A 147 39.29 -29.69 54.36
C THR A 147 39.63 -30.30 55.72
N GLY A 148 38.78 -30.08 56.73
CA GLY A 148 39.05 -30.46 58.12
C GLY A 148 40.11 -29.60 58.81
N GLU A 149 40.60 -28.54 58.16
CA GLU A 149 41.61 -27.63 58.72
C GLU A 149 40.94 -26.40 59.36
N PRO A 150 41.49 -25.82 60.45
CA PRO A 150 40.90 -24.69 61.16
C PRO A 150 41.21 -23.35 60.47
N TRP A 151 40.67 -23.18 59.26
CA TRP A 151 40.88 -21.98 58.42
C TRP A 151 40.48 -20.67 59.10
N GLY A 152 39.57 -20.67 60.07
CA GLY A 152 39.20 -19.50 60.86
C GLY A 152 40.35 -18.98 61.71
N GLU A 153 41.12 -19.88 62.31
CA GLU A 153 42.31 -19.52 63.09
C GLU A 153 43.43 -18.99 62.17
N VAL A 154 43.63 -19.65 61.02
CA VAL A 154 44.62 -19.23 60.01
C VAL A 154 44.29 -17.83 59.47
N TYR A 155 43.02 -17.58 59.18
CA TYR A 155 42.55 -16.29 58.66
C TYR A 155 42.73 -15.16 59.69
N LEU A 156 42.34 -15.38 60.95
CA LEU A 156 42.51 -14.40 62.03
C LEU A 156 43.99 -14.14 62.35
N ALA A 157 44.83 -15.17 62.36
CA ALA A 157 46.27 -15.03 62.53
C ALA A 157 46.90 -14.17 61.41
N GLY A 158 46.51 -14.40 60.15
CA GLY A 158 46.98 -13.61 59.01
C GLY A 158 46.49 -12.15 58.98
N ILE A 159 45.33 -11.85 59.59
CA ILE A 159 44.87 -10.46 59.80
C ILE A 159 45.70 -9.78 60.89
N ASN A 160 45.90 -10.45 62.03
CA ASN A 160 46.66 -9.91 63.15
C ASN A 160 48.12 -9.65 62.79
N LEU A 161 48.72 -10.51 61.95
CA LEU A 161 50.08 -10.32 61.43
C LEU A 161 50.18 -9.03 60.59
N ARG A 162 49.25 -8.83 59.65
CA ARG A 162 49.20 -7.62 58.80
C ARG A 162 48.93 -6.34 59.60
N ARG A 163 48.19 -6.44 60.70
CA ARG A 163 47.88 -5.30 61.57
C ARG A 163 49.06 -4.95 62.50
N GLY A 164 49.85 -5.95 62.91
CA GLY A 164 51.08 -5.75 63.68
C GLY A 164 52.23 -5.13 62.87
N GLU A 165 52.28 -5.37 61.55
CA GLU A 165 53.26 -4.74 60.65
C GLU A 165 52.96 -3.25 60.36
N SER A 166 51.70 -2.82 60.49
CA SER A 166 51.31 -1.41 60.30
C SER A 166 51.59 -0.49 61.50
N ASP A 167 51.91 -1.04 62.67
CA ASP A 167 52.18 -0.26 63.90
C ASP A 167 53.67 0.10 64.08
N HIS A 168 54.50 -0.01 63.02
CA HIS A 168 55.93 0.36 63.03
C HIS A 168 56.28 1.46 61.99
N GLY A 169 55.33 2.32 61.64
CA GLY A 169 55.55 3.55 60.85
C GLY A 169 55.50 4.80 61.70
#